data_AF-A0A380DHS5-F1
#
_entry.id   AF-A0A380DHS5-F1
#
_cell.length_a   1.000
_cell.length_b   1.000
_cell.length_c   1.000
_cell.angle_alpha   90.00
_cell.angle_beta   90.00
_cell.angle_gamma   90.00
#
_symmetry.space_group_name_H-M   'P 1'
#
loop_
_entity.id
_entity.type
_entity.pdbx_description
1 polymer ?
#
loop_
_entity_poly.entity_id
_entity_poly.type
_entity_poly.pdbx_seq_one_letter_code
_entity_poly.pdbx_strand_id
1 'polypeptide(L)'
;MIRHWLLKNQFNALLHGPSLAYPFDTDDFGRDLFTRVVVGTKLTFSISIISVVIAVIFGVLLGTIAGYFNHIDNLIMRILDVVFAIPSLLLAVAIIASFGASIPNLIIALSIGNIPSFARTMRASVLEN
;
A
#
# COMPACT_ATOMS: atom_id res chain seq x y z
N MET A 1 17.45 15.72 16.28
CA MET A 1 18.13 14.69 17.09
C MET A 1 18.00 13.28 16.50
N ILE A 2 16.80 12.83 16.07
CA ILE A 2 16.57 11.44 15.57
C ILE A 2 17.21 11.13 14.20
N ARG A 3 17.29 12.11 13.27
CA ARG A 3 17.85 11.89 11.91
C ARG A 3 19.30 11.41 11.87
N HIS A 4 20.09 11.73 12.89
CA HIS A 4 21.50 11.32 12.96
C HIS A 4 21.62 9.79 13.03
N TRP A 5 20.71 9.10 13.71
CA TRP A 5 20.73 7.64 13.87
C TRP A 5 20.26 6.88 12.62
N LEU A 6 19.50 7.55 11.75
CA LEU A 6 18.99 6.98 10.49
C LEU A 6 20.02 6.98 9.35
N LEU A 7 20.88 8.01 9.33
CA LEU A 7 21.78 8.26 8.19
C LEU A 7 23.25 8.02 8.50
N LYS A 8 23.64 8.02 9.78
CA LYS A 8 25.04 7.87 10.16
C LYS A 8 25.35 6.40 10.43
N ASN A 9 26.20 5.82 9.59
CA ASN A 9 26.75 4.49 9.82
C ASN A 9 27.55 4.49 11.13
N GLN A 10 27.28 3.51 11.99
CA GLN A 10 28.00 3.31 13.24
C GLN A 10 28.75 1.97 13.15
N PHE A 11 29.96 2.01 12.60
CA PHE A 11 30.79 0.82 12.43
C PHE A 11 31.17 0.13 13.76
N ASN A 12 31.04 0.83 14.90
CA ASN A 12 31.27 0.27 16.22
C ASN A 12 30.09 -0.55 16.77
N ALA A 13 28.92 -0.48 16.11
CA ALA A 13 27.69 -1.14 16.53
C ALA A 13 27.12 -2.00 15.39
N LEU A 14 27.97 -2.64 14.59
CA LEU A 14 27.52 -3.53 13.53
C LEU A 14 26.96 -4.83 14.12
N LEU A 15 25.79 -5.27 13.63
CA LEU A 15 25.18 -6.56 14.01
C LEU A 15 25.07 -6.76 15.53
N HIS A 16 24.90 -5.67 16.27
CA HIS A 16 24.72 -5.69 17.71
C HIS A 16 23.32 -6.22 18.03
N GLY A 17 23.25 -7.25 18.87
CA GLY A 17 22.00 -7.87 19.31
C GLY A 17 21.20 -7.00 20.29
N PRO A 18 20.09 -7.54 20.84
CA PRO A 18 19.08 -6.70 21.48
C PRO A 18 19.63 -6.13 22.79
N SER A 19 19.52 -4.81 22.95
CA SER A 19 19.98 -4.13 24.16
C SER A 19 19.07 -2.95 24.50
N LEU A 20 19.21 -2.38 25.70
CA LEU A 20 18.47 -1.17 26.10
C LEU A 20 18.72 0.01 25.15
N ALA A 21 19.89 0.04 24.49
CA ALA A 21 20.24 1.06 23.50
C ALA A 21 19.74 0.71 22.08
N TYR A 22 19.66 -0.58 21.75
CA TYR A 22 19.18 -1.10 20.46
C TYR A 22 18.11 -2.18 20.68
N PRO A 23 16.85 -1.79 20.97
CA PRO A 23 15.82 -2.74 21.34
C PRO A 23 15.51 -3.78 20.25
N PHE A 24 15.67 -3.41 18.97
CA PHE A 24 15.42 -4.26 17.80
C PHE A 24 16.70 -4.56 17.02
N ASP A 25 17.86 -4.47 17.67
CA ASP A 25 19.17 -4.67 17.04
C ASP A 25 19.57 -3.56 16.07
N THR A 26 20.75 -3.72 15.51
CA THR A 26 21.32 -2.88 14.45
C THR A 26 21.45 -3.66 13.15
N ASP A 27 21.33 -3.01 12.00
CA ASP A 27 21.61 -3.66 10.71
C ASP A 27 23.11 -3.78 10.38
N ASP A 28 23.38 -4.26 9.15
CA ASP A 28 24.70 -4.37 8.52
C ASP A 28 25.47 -3.04 8.41
N PHE A 29 24.83 -1.91 8.73
CA PHE A 29 25.41 -0.57 8.70
C PHE A 29 25.48 0.08 10.10
N GLY A 30 25.10 -0.67 11.15
CA GLY A 30 25.12 -0.22 12.53
C GLY A 30 24.00 0.76 12.87
N ARG A 31 22.92 0.79 12.08
CA ARG A 31 21.79 1.70 12.28
C ARG A 31 20.73 1.03 13.15
N ASP A 32 20.19 1.78 14.11
CA ASP A 32 19.10 1.31 14.97
C ASP A 32 17.86 0.92 14.14
N LEU A 33 17.43 -0.33 14.26
CA LEU A 33 16.23 -0.85 13.61
C LEU A 33 14.95 -0.31 14.25
N PHE A 34 14.94 -0.08 15.57
CA PHE A 34 13.78 0.44 16.28
C PHE A 34 13.41 1.84 15.77
N THR A 35 14.37 2.76 15.76
CA THR A 35 14.17 4.11 15.22
C THR A 35 13.73 4.10 13.76
N ARG A 36 14.25 3.17 12.93
CA ARG A 36 13.83 3.05 11.52
C ARG A 36 12.39 2.59 11.36
N VAL A 37 11.96 1.61 12.15
CA VAL A 37 10.57 1.16 12.14
C VAL A 37 9.66 2.33 12.54
N VAL A 38 9.92 2.97 13.68
CA VAL A 38 9.10 4.09 14.18
C VAL A 38 9.00 5.23 13.17
N VAL A 39 10.12 5.61 12.56
CA VAL A 39 10.15 6.71 11.58
C VAL A 39 9.49 6.28 10.26
N GLY A 40 9.69 5.03 9.84
CA GLY A 40 9.08 4.44 8.65
C GLY A 40 7.56 4.30 8.78
N THR A 41 7.05 3.98 9.97
CA THR A 41 5.62 3.82 10.25
C THR A 41 4.83 5.04 9.82
N LYS A 42 5.30 6.26 10.12
CA LYS A 42 4.59 7.49 9.72
C LYS A 42 4.37 7.55 8.21
N LEU A 43 5.41 7.25 7.43
CA LEU A 43 5.34 7.27 5.96
C LEU A 43 4.41 6.16 5.43
N THR A 44 4.60 4.92 5.88
CA THR A 44 3.78 3.78 5.46
C THR A 44 2.31 3.97 5.81
N PHE A 45 2.03 4.53 6.98
CA PHE A 45 0.68 4.82 7.43
C PHE A 45 -0.01 5.86 6.56
N SER A 46 0.68 6.97 6.25
CA SER A 46 0.16 7.99 5.32
C SER A 46 -0.11 7.43 3.93
N ILE A 47 0.81 6.64 3.37
CA ILE A 47 0.63 5.98 2.05
C ILE A 47 -0.61 5.09 2.07
N SER A 48 -0.72 4.24 3.10
CA SER A 48 -1.81 3.27 3.21
C SER A 48 -3.17 3.96 3.31
N ILE A 49 -3.29 5.00 4.14
CA ILE A 49 -4.54 5.76 4.28
C ILE A 49 -4.95 6.37 2.94
N ILE A 50 -4.03 7.07 2.27
CA ILE A 50 -4.35 7.75 1.01
C ILE A 50 -4.77 6.73 -0.05
N SER A 51 -4.04 5.63 -0.19
CA SER A 51 -4.37 4.58 -1.15
C SER A 51 -5.73 3.94 -0.88
N VAL A 52 -6.06 3.65 0.39
CA VAL A 52 -7.36 3.08 0.75
C VAL A 52 -8.49 4.06 0.47
N VAL A 53 -8.34 5.34 0.83
CA VAL A 53 -9.37 6.36 0.55
C VAL A 53 -9.66 6.45 -0.94
N ILE A 54 -8.62 6.47 -1.79
CA ILE A 54 -8.78 6.47 -3.25
C ILE A 54 -9.50 5.20 -3.72
N ALA A 55 -9.03 4.03 -3.28
CA ALA A 55 -9.64 2.76 -3.66
C ALA A 55 -11.11 2.65 -3.24
N VAL A 56 -11.47 3.15 -2.06
CA VAL A 56 -12.85 3.20 -1.57
C VAL A 56 -13.69 4.13 -2.43
N ILE A 57 -13.23 5.35 -2.72
CA ILE A 57 -14.00 6.30 -3.54
C ILE A 57 -14.32 5.70 -4.91
N PHE A 58 -13.30 5.22 -5.63
CA PHE A 58 -13.51 4.65 -6.96
C PHE A 58 -14.24 3.31 -6.91
N GLY A 59 -13.95 2.46 -5.93
CA GLY A 59 -14.63 1.19 -5.73
C GLY A 59 -16.11 1.36 -5.46
N VAL A 60 -16.49 2.22 -4.52
CA VAL A 60 -17.89 2.51 -4.19
C VAL A 60 -18.63 3.10 -5.40
N LEU A 61 -18.02 4.05 -6.12
CA LEU A 61 -18.63 4.60 -7.33
C LEU A 61 -18.88 3.52 -8.40
N LEU A 62 -17.86 2.73 -8.74
CA LEU A 62 -17.98 1.66 -9.74
C LEU A 62 -18.96 0.57 -9.31
N GLY A 63 -18.91 0.16 -8.04
CA GLY A 63 -19.81 -0.85 -7.49
C GLY A 63 -21.27 -0.39 -7.46
N THR A 64 -21.51 0.89 -7.14
CA THR A 64 -22.85 1.48 -7.17
C THR A 64 -23.40 1.55 -8.60
N ILE A 65 -22.58 1.99 -9.56
CA ILE A 65 -22.96 2.05 -10.98
C ILE A 65 -23.25 0.63 -11.51
N ALA A 66 -22.41 -0.34 -11.19
CA ALA A 66 -22.60 -1.73 -11.61
C ALA A 66 -23.85 -2.37 -10.98
N GLY A 67 -24.10 -2.13 -9.69
CA GLY A 67 -25.29 -2.64 -9.00
C GLY A 67 -26.60 -2.00 -9.46
N TYR A 68 -26.57 -0.71 -9.83
CA TYR A 68 -27.78 0.00 -10.29
C TYR A 68 -28.09 -0.27 -11.77
N PHE A 69 -27.07 -0.36 -12.63
CA PHE A 69 -27.24 -0.52 -14.07
C PHE A 69 -26.82 -1.92 -14.55
N ASN A 70 -27.77 -2.86 -14.56
CA ASN A 70 -27.55 -4.26 -14.97
C ASN A 70 -26.90 -4.44 -16.37
N HIS A 71 -27.11 -3.51 -17.30
CA HIS A 71 -26.56 -3.59 -18.66
C HIS A 71 -25.04 -3.39 -18.72
N ILE A 72 -24.47 -2.62 -17.78
CA ILE A 72 -23.03 -2.31 -17.72
C ILE A 72 -22.31 -3.05 -16.59
N ASP A 73 -23.05 -3.68 -15.69
CA ASP A 73 -22.53 -4.51 -14.59
C ASP A 73 -21.45 -5.49 -15.07
N ASN A 74 -21.81 -6.31 -16.05
CA ASN A 74 -20.94 -7.36 -16.58
C ASN A 74 -19.64 -6.80 -17.20
N LEU A 75 -19.71 -5.60 -17.80
CA LEU A 75 -18.54 -4.94 -18.37
C LEU A 75 -17.61 -4.43 -17.27
N ILE A 76 -18.16 -3.73 -16.27
CA ILE A 76 -17.40 -3.19 -15.14
C ILE A 76 -16.75 -4.32 -14.36
N MET A 77 -17.51 -5.36 -14.00
CA MET A 77 -17.00 -6.49 -13.23
C MET A 77 -15.90 -7.25 -14.00
N ARG A 78 -16.02 -7.43 -15.32
CA ARG A 78 -14.96 -8.05 -16.13
C ARG A 78 -13.66 -7.25 -16.12
N ILE A 79 -13.73 -5.92 -16.23
CA ILE A 79 -12.53 -5.06 -16.17
C ILE A 79 -11.87 -5.20 -14.79
N LEU A 80 -12.67 -5.17 -13.72
CA LEU A 80 -12.18 -5.31 -12.35
C LEU A 80 -11.59 -6.70 -12.08
N ASP A 81 -12.17 -7.75 -12.66
CA ASP A 81 -11.66 -9.12 -12.54
C ASP A 81 -10.29 -9.27 -13.21
N VAL A 82 -10.05 -8.62 -14.35
CA VAL A 82 -8.73 -8.59 -15.01
C VAL A 82 -7.69 -7.91 -14.13
N VAL A 83 -8.04 -6.79 -13.49
CA VAL A 83 -7.15 -6.10 -12.55
C VAL A 83 -6.89 -6.96 -11.32
N PHE A 84 -7.93 -7.59 -10.76
CA PHE A 84 -7.85 -8.40 -9.56
C PHE A 84 -7.12 -9.74 -9.75
N ALA A 85 -7.05 -10.23 -10.99
CA ALA A 85 -6.30 -11.44 -11.34
C ALA A 85 -4.79 -11.27 -11.10
N ILE A 86 -4.29 -10.03 -11.11
CA ILE A 86 -2.90 -9.72 -10.81
C ILE A 86 -2.78 -9.49 -9.29
N PRO A 87 -1.91 -10.25 -8.58
CA PRO A 87 -1.62 -9.96 -7.18
C PRO A 87 -1.23 -8.50 -6.98
N SER A 88 -1.87 -7.81 -6.03
CA SER A 88 -1.72 -6.35 -5.84
C SER A 88 -0.27 -5.91 -5.62
N LEU A 89 0.53 -6.75 -4.94
CA LEU A 89 1.96 -6.53 -4.76
C LEU A 89 2.71 -6.58 -6.11
N LEU A 90 2.39 -7.54 -6.98
CA LEU A 90 3.01 -7.65 -8.30
C LEU A 90 2.62 -6.47 -9.18
N LEU A 91 1.34 -6.05 -9.15
CA LEU A 91 0.88 -4.85 -9.85
C LEU A 91 1.65 -3.61 -9.39
N ALA A 92 1.88 -3.47 -8.08
CA ALA A 92 2.64 -2.35 -7.54
C ALA A 92 4.10 -2.35 -7.95
N VAL A 93 4.76 -3.50 -7.87
CA VAL A 93 6.15 -3.63 -8.33
C VAL A 93 6.25 -3.37 -9.84
N ALA A 94 5.30 -3.84 -10.65
CA ALA A 94 5.28 -3.59 -12.09
C ALA A 94 5.16 -2.09 -12.41
N ILE A 95 4.22 -1.38 -11.79
CA ILE A 95 4.05 0.07 -11.99
C ILE A 95 5.30 0.83 -11.54
N ILE A 96 5.87 0.49 -10.38
CA ILE A 96 7.07 1.14 -9.87
C ILE A 96 8.28 0.89 -10.78
N ALA A 97 8.41 -0.33 -11.31
CA ALA A 97 9.48 -0.68 -12.25
C ALA A 97 9.35 0.08 -13.57
N SER A 98 8.13 0.29 -14.09
CA SER A 98 7.89 0.97 -15.36
C SER A 98 7.95 2.51 -15.25
N PHE A 99 7.39 3.10 -14.20
CA PHE A 99 7.24 4.55 -14.04
C PHE A 99 8.26 5.17 -13.07
N GLY A 100 9.13 4.34 -12.48
CA GLY A 100 10.14 4.76 -11.52
C GLY A 100 9.66 4.75 -10.07
N ALA A 101 10.63 4.68 -9.15
CA ALA A 101 10.41 4.66 -7.72
C ALA A 101 9.99 6.04 -7.20
N SER A 102 8.68 6.23 -7.02
CA SER A 102 8.10 7.43 -6.41
C SER A 102 6.92 7.09 -5.51
N ILE A 103 6.71 7.90 -4.47
CA ILE A 103 5.58 7.75 -3.53
C ILE A 103 4.22 7.86 -4.26
N PRO A 104 4.00 8.80 -5.20
CA PRO A 104 2.75 8.85 -5.96
C PRO A 104 2.48 7.59 -6.77
N ASN A 105 3.49 7.02 -7.44
CA ASN A 105 3.34 5.80 -8.23
C ASN A 105 2.93 4.61 -7.35
N LEU A 106 3.55 4.49 -6.16
CA LEU A 106 3.16 3.49 -5.17
C LEU A 106 1.72 3.68 -4.71
N ILE A 107 1.30 4.92 -4.42
CA ILE A 107 -0.08 5.20 -3.99
C ILE A 107 -1.08 4.77 -5.07
N ILE A 108 -0.83 5.16 -6.33
CA ILE A 108 -1.69 4.83 -7.47
C ILE A 108 -1.79 3.32 -7.65
N ALA A 109 -0.65 2.63 -7.63
CA ALA A 109 -0.60 1.19 -7.78
C ALA A 109 -1.41 0.45 -6.71
N LEU A 110 -1.19 0.79 -5.44
CA LEU A 110 -1.91 0.18 -4.32
C LEU A 110 -3.40 0.50 -4.37
N SER A 111 -3.77 1.69 -4.85
CA SER A 111 -5.18 2.08 -5.00
C SER A 111 -5.85 1.20 -6.06
N ILE A 112 -5.28 1.14 -7.27
CA ILE A 112 -5.84 0.39 -8.40
C ILE A 112 -6.03 -1.09 -8.04
N GLY A 113 -5.04 -1.70 -7.38
CA GLY A 113 -5.11 -3.11 -6.98
C GLY A 113 -6.25 -3.42 -6.00
N ASN A 114 -6.73 -2.43 -5.25
CA ASN A 114 -7.79 -2.63 -4.24
C ASN A 114 -9.19 -2.18 -4.69
N ILE A 115 -9.31 -1.42 -5.80
CA ILE A 115 -10.61 -1.00 -6.36
C ILE A 115 -11.58 -2.18 -6.56
N PRO A 116 -11.17 -3.33 -7.13
CA PRO A 116 -12.08 -4.46 -7.36
C PRO A 116 -12.76 -4.97 -6.07
N SER A 117 -12.02 -5.05 -4.96
CA SER A 117 -12.54 -5.53 -3.68
C SER A 117 -13.66 -4.63 -3.15
N PHE A 118 -13.44 -3.31 -3.16
CA PHE A 118 -14.45 -2.34 -2.72
C PHE A 118 -15.64 -2.26 -3.67
N ALA A 119 -15.41 -2.34 -4.98
CA ALA A 119 -16.47 -2.34 -5.98
C ALA A 119 -17.40 -3.55 -5.86
N ARG A 120 -16.86 -4.75 -5.66
CA ARG A 120 -17.68 -5.96 -5.44
C ARG A 120 -18.50 -5.86 -4.15
N THR A 121 -17.89 -5.34 -3.08
CA THR A 121 -18.57 -5.15 -1.80
C THR A 121 -19.75 -4.19 -1.95
N MET A 122 -19.54 -3.02 -2.56
CA MET A 122 -20.61 -2.04 -2.77
C MET A 122 -21.68 -2.55 -3.73
N ARG A 123 -21.29 -3.24 -4.81
CA ARG A 123 -22.26 -3.87 -5.73
C ARG A 123 -23.17 -4.86 -5.00
N ALA A 124 -22.61 -5.72 -4.14
CA ALA A 124 -23.40 -6.67 -3.34
C ALA A 124 -24.44 -5.93 -2.49
N SER A 125 -24.03 -4.88 -1.76
CA SER A 125 -24.94 -4.06 -0.95
C SER A 125 -26.04 -3.35 -1.75
N VAL A 126 -25.78 -2.98 -3.02
CA VAL A 126 -26.80 -2.35 -3.88
C VAL A 126 -27.82 -3.36 -4.40
N LEU A 127 -27.38 -4.58 -4.72
CA LEU A 127 -28.26 -5.66 -5.19
C LEU A 127 -29.10 -6.30 -4.08
N GLU A 128 -28.71 -6.11 -2.81
CA GLU A 128 -29.47 -6.55 -1.63
C GLU A 128 -30.70 -5.66 -1.33
N ASN A 129 -30.81 -4.47 -1.92
CA ASN A 129 -32.00 -3.61 -1.86
C ASN A 129 -33.06 -4.03 -2.89
#